data_AF-A0A6B2G3Y3-F1
#
_entry.id   AF-A0A6B2G3Y3-F1
#
_cell.length_a   1.000
_cell.length_b   1.000
_cell.length_c   1.000
_cell.angle_alpha   90.00
_cell.angle_beta   90.00
_cell.angle_gamma   90.00
#
_symmetry.space_group_name_H-M   'P 1'
#
loop_
_entity.id
_entity.type
_entity.pdbx_description
1 polymer ?
#
loop_
_entity_poly.entity_id
_entity_poly.type
_entity_poly.pdbx_seq_one_letter_code
_entity_poly.pdbx_strand_id
1 'polypeptide(L)'
;MCFYKCIPDRSQFQDNVDGPVPWAKMCDFSFIAEQVSHHPPISAFYAECPQANVSCNAFVHTKSKFMGTSIGVHNIGHGMLSLNNHKEDYSFSYPSGYARSIFNVPWFEFGGSCYLTCAQTCFRAQIEFQCK
;
A
#
# COMPACT_ATOMS: atom_id res chain seq x y z
N MET A 1 3.68 4.99 14.57
CA MET A 1 3.39 3.54 14.56
C MET A 1 1.89 3.39 14.75
N CYS A 2 1.15 3.01 13.70
CA CYS A 2 -0.29 2.79 13.79
C CYS A 2 -0.53 1.29 13.96
N PHE A 3 -1.17 0.89 15.06
CA PHE A 3 -1.48 -0.50 15.34
C PHE A 3 -2.95 -0.76 15.01
N TYR A 4 -3.22 -1.72 14.13
CA TYR A 4 -4.56 -2.24 13.91
C TYR A 4 -4.65 -3.63 14.54
N LYS A 5 -5.50 -3.75 15.56
CA LYS A 5 -5.72 -5.00 16.27
C LYS A 5 -6.85 -5.74 15.56
N CYS A 6 -6.56 -6.88 14.93
CA CYS A 6 -7.61 -7.81 14.52
C CYS A 6 -8.24 -8.41 15.79
N ILE A 7 -9.56 -8.33 15.92
CA ILE A 7 -10.36 -9.03 16.95
C ILE A 7 -11.26 -9.98 16.14
N PRO A 8 -11.29 -11.32 16.36
CA PRO A 8 -11.76 -11.93 17.62
C PRO A 8 -11.14 -13.29 18.06
N ASP A 9 -11.61 -13.70 19.25
CA ASP A 9 -11.43 -14.94 20.02
C ASP A 9 -10.07 -15.24 20.69
N ARG A 10 -10.16 -15.51 21.99
CA ARG A 10 -9.14 -15.24 23.02
C ARG A 10 -8.41 -16.48 23.50
N SER A 11 -8.39 -17.55 22.71
CA SER A 11 -7.75 -18.79 23.13
C SER A 11 -6.92 -19.40 22.00
N GLN A 12 -5.60 -19.51 22.26
CA GLN A 12 -4.64 -20.37 21.56
C GLN A 12 -3.88 -19.78 20.36
N PHE A 13 -3.10 -18.70 20.53
CA PHE A 13 -2.09 -18.36 19.53
C PHE A 13 -0.72 -18.14 20.16
N GLN A 14 0.28 -18.75 19.52
CA GLN A 14 1.69 -18.78 19.87
C GLN A 14 2.23 -17.34 19.98
N ASP A 15 2.78 -16.99 21.14
CA ASP A 15 3.08 -15.60 21.52
C ASP A 15 4.30 -14.99 20.82
N ASN A 16 5.07 -15.77 20.05
CA ASN A 16 6.24 -15.29 19.32
C ASN A 16 6.16 -15.69 17.85
N VAL A 17 6.12 -14.69 16.98
CA VAL A 17 6.31 -14.83 15.54
C VAL A 17 7.64 -14.15 15.21
N ASP A 18 8.48 -14.81 14.41
CA ASP A 18 9.64 -14.16 13.80
C ASP A 18 9.12 -13.14 12.77
N GLY A 19 8.90 -11.91 13.22
CA GLY A 19 8.41 -10.79 12.41
C GLY A 19 9.12 -9.49 12.81
N PRO A 20 8.96 -8.41 12.02
CA PRO A 20 9.69 -7.16 12.27
C PRO A 20 9.15 -6.38 13.48
N VAL A 21 8.04 -6.83 14.08
CA VAL A 21 7.47 -6.29 15.31
C VAL A 21 7.55 -7.38 16.40
N PRO A 22 8.53 -7.32 17.32
CA PRO A 22 8.80 -8.41 18.28
C PRO A 22 7.64 -8.73 19.24
N TRP A 23 6.69 -7.80 19.40
CA TRP A 23 5.53 -7.96 20.28
C TRP A 23 4.23 -8.24 19.52
N ALA A 24 4.28 -8.43 18.20
CA ALA A 24 3.12 -8.82 17.39
C ALA A 24 2.86 -10.32 17.53
N LYS A 25 1.58 -10.67 17.68
CA LYS A 25 1.10 -12.06 17.73
C LYS A 25 0.79 -12.57 16.33
N MET A 26 0.61 -13.89 16.19
CA MET A 26 0.28 -14.52 14.91
C MET A 26 -0.96 -13.95 14.21
N CYS A 27 -1.97 -13.55 14.99
CA CYS A 27 -3.22 -12.98 14.49
C CYS A 27 -3.18 -11.47 14.27
N ASP A 28 -2.07 -10.80 14.63
CA ASP A 28 -1.93 -9.37 14.45
C ASP A 28 -1.56 -9.04 13.01
N PHE A 29 -2.06 -7.89 12.54
CA PHE A 29 -1.58 -7.26 11.32
C PHE A 29 -0.51 -6.26 11.70
N SER A 30 0.72 -6.54 11.29
CA SER A 30 1.87 -5.68 11.53
C SER A 30 2.06 -4.74 10.35
N PHE A 31 2.30 -3.45 10.62
CA PHE A 31 2.63 -2.46 9.62
C PHE A 31 3.75 -1.56 10.13
N ILE A 32 4.80 -1.41 9.32
CA ILE A 32 5.93 -0.53 9.58
C ILE A 32 6.12 0.36 8.35
N ALA A 33 6.40 1.64 8.59
CA ALA A 33 6.73 2.58 7.55
C ALA A 33 7.85 3.49 8.01
N GLU A 34 8.71 3.88 7.08
CA GLU A 34 9.81 4.80 7.30
C GLU A 34 9.92 5.78 6.13
N GLN A 35 10.21 7.04 6.44
CA GLN A 35 10.64 8.00 5.43
C GLN A 35 12.13 7.78 5.15
N VAL A 36 12.42 7.11 4.03
CA VAL A 36 13.77 6.64 3.69
C VAL A 36 14.57 7.63 2.85
N SER A 37 13.92 8.68 2.32
CA SER A 37 14.59 9.74 1.56
C SER A 37 13.85 11.08 1.67
N HIS A 38 14.60 12.18 1.66
CA HIS A 38 14.10 13.55 1.64
C HIS A 38 14.12 14.18 0.24
N HIS A 39 15.11 13.84 -0.59
CA HIS A 39 15.30 14.39 -1.94
C HIS A 39 15.65 13.27 -2.95
N PRO A 40 14.66 12.68 -3.64
CA PRO A 40 13.23 12.96 -3.56
C PRO A 40 12.58 12.40 -2.28
N PRO A 41 11.41 12.88 -1.85
CA PRO A 41 10.69 12.34 -0.70
C PRO A 41 10.19 10.92 -1.01
N ILE A 42 10.70 9.90 -0.31
CA ILE A 42 10.30 8.50 -0.46
C ILE A 42 9.88 7.95 0.90
N SER A 43 8.72 7.32 0.94
CA SER A 43 8.28 6.50 2.08
C SER A 43 8.29 5.04 1.68
N ALA A 44 8.98 4.20 2.46
CA ALA A 44 8.95 2.75 2.33
C ALA A 44 8.07 2.16 3.44
N PHE A 45 7.39 1.06 3.15
CA PHE A 45 6.51 0.40 4.09
C PHE A 45 6.50 -1.12 3.89
N TYR A 46 6.32 -1.81 5.00
CA TYR A 46 6.16 -3.25 5.09
C TYR A 46 4.91 -3.56 5.89
N ALA A 47 4.16 -4.57 5.46
CA ALA A 47 3.03 -5.10 6.20
C ALA A 47 3.01 -6.62 6.16
N GLU A 48 2.52 -7.26 7.21
CA GLU A 48 2.33 -8.70 7.23
C GLU A 48 1.15 -9.11 8.12
N CYS A 49 0.56 -10.25 7.77
CA CYS A 49 -0.37 -10.99 8.61
C CYS A 49 0.09 -12.45 8.64
N PRO A 50 0.80 -12.88 9.69
CA PRO A 50 1.33 -14.23 9.78
C PRO A 50 0.26 -15.32 9.71
N GLN A 51 -0.89 -15.12 10.39
CA GLN A 51 -2.01 -16.07 10.35
C GLN A 51 -2.58 -16.24 8.93
N ALA A 52 -2.63 -15.17 8.13
CA ALA A 52 -3.06 -15.26 6.74
C ALA A 52 -1.94 -15.76 5.81
N ASN A 53 -0.70 -15.80 6.30
CA ASN A 53 0.51 -16.07 5.53
C ASN A 53 0.63 -15.14 4.31
N VAL A 54 0.43 -13.84 4.57
CA VAL A 54 0.47 -12.75 3.57
C VAL A 54 1.43 -11.68 4.03
N SER A 55 2.25 -11.16 3.12
CA SER A 55 3.12 -10.01 3.36
C SER A 55 3.10 -9.03 2.19
N CYS A 56 3.45 -7.77 2.46
CA CYS A 56 3.46 -6.71 1.48
C CYS A 56 4.68 -5.81 1.70
N ASN A 57 5.48 -5.62 0.66
CA ASN A 57 6.59 -4.67 0.63
C ASN A 57 6.27 -3.59 -0.39
N ALA A 58 6.44 -2.33 -0.05
CA ALA A 58 6.07 -1.26 -0.96
C ALA A 58 6.81 0.04 -0.64
N PHE A 59 6.90 0.90 -1.65
CA PHE A 59 7.37 2.26 -1.47
C PHE A 59 6.59 3.21 -2.37
N VAL A 60 6.58 4.48 -1.98
CA VAL A 60 5.95 5.54 -2.77
C VAL A 60 6.75 6.83 -2.68
N HIS A 61 6.88 7.48 -3.82
CA HIS A 61 7.37 8.83 -4.02
C HIS A 61 6.28 9.64 -4.71
N THR A 62 5.86 10.75 -4.11
CA THR A 62 4.83 11.61 -4.68
C THR A 62 5.46 12.78 -5.43
N LYS A 63 5.10 12.97 -6.70
CA LYS A 63 5.39 14.20 -7.45
C LYS A 63 4.12 15.01 -7.60
N SER A 64 4.09 16.17 -6.94
CA SER A 64 2.94 17.07 -6.98
C SER A 64 3.12 18.14 -8.06
N LYS A 65 2.04 18.48 -8.76
CA LYS A 65 1.99 19.54 -9.77
C LYS A 65 0.79 20.44 -9.52
N PHE A 66 1.04 21.75 -9.45
CA PHE A 66 -0.01 22.75 -9.42
C PHE A 66 -0.57 22.97 -10.83
N MET A 67 -1.90 22.96 -10.96
CA MET A 67 -2.64 22.96 -12.24
C MET A 67 -3.75 24.03 -12.20
N GLY A 68 -3.43 25.24 -11.73
CA GLY A 68 -4.40 26.34 -11.63
C GLY A 68 -5.32 26.14 -10.42
N THR A 69 -6.56 25.71 -10.62
CA THR A 69 -7.51 25.46 -9.53
C THR A 69 -7.37 24.05 -8.92
N SER A 70 -6.36 23.29 -9.34
CA SER A 70 -6.16 21.89 -8.95
C SER A 70 -4.71 21.59 -8.57
N ILE A 71 -4.52 20.53 -7.78
CA ILE A 71 -3.21 19.93 -7.48
C ILE A 71 -3.27 18.47 -7.93
N GLY A 72 -2.40 18.08 -8.85
CA GLY A 72 -2.19 16.68 -9.20
C GLY A 72 -1.07 16.08 -8.36
N VAL A 73 -1.24 14.86 -7.88
CA VAL A 73 -0.27 14.09 -7.11
C VAL A 73 -0.02 12.78 -7.86
N HIS A 74 1.13 12.69 -8.51
CA HIS A 74 1.55 11.47 -9.18
C HIS A 74 2.27 10.55 -8.20
N ASN A 75 1.67 9.40 -7.93
CA ASN A 75 2.21 8.40 -7.02
C ASN A 75 3.15 7.47 -7.78
N ILE A 76 4.46 7.68 -7.62
CA ILE A 76 5.50 6.87 -8.25
C ILE A 76 5.96 5.81 -7.26
N GLY A 77 5.93 4.56 -7.67
CA GLY A 77 6.38 3.43 -6.87
C GLY A 77 5.59 2.19 -7.24
N HIS A 78 5.85 1.13 -6.50
CA HIS A 78 5.07 -0.09 -6.60
C HIS A 78 5.07 -0.80 -5.24
N GLY A 79 4.13 -1.72 -5.10
CA GLY A 79 4.12 -2.70 -4.04
C GLY A 79 4.24 -4.12 -4.58
N MET A 80 4.65 -5.01 -3.70
CA MET A 80 4.75 -6.44 -3.90
C MET A 80 3.95 -7.10 -2.80
N LEU A 81 2.85 -7.75 -3.15
CA LEU A 81 2.00 -8.53 -2.25
C LEU A 81 2.31 -10.02 -2.45
N SER A 82 2.84 -10.67 -1.43
CA SER A 82 3.14 -12.09 -1.43
C SER A 82 2.00 -12.87 -0.78
N LEU A 83 1.37 -13.76 -1.56
CA LEU A 83 0.38 -14.73 -1.10
C LEU A 83 1.07 -16.09 -0.94
N ASN A 84 1.73 -16.29 0.20
CA ASN A 84 2.64 -17.43 0.40
C ASN A 84 1.94 -18.79 0.31
N ASN A 85 0.66 -18.85 0.72
CA ASN A 85 -0.16 -20.07 0.57
C ASN A 85 -0.32 -20.52 -0.89
N HIS A 86 -0.27 -19.56 -1.83
CA HIS A 86 -0.38 -19.81 -3.26
C HIS A 86 0.98 -19.81 -3.98
N LYS A 87 2.06 -19.40 -3.29
CA LYS A 87 3.39 -19.15 -3.88
C LYS A 87 3.34 -18.12 -5.00
N GLU A 88 2.55 -17.07 -4.81
CA GLU A 88 2.31 -16.02 -5.80
C GLU A 88 2.77 -14.66 -5.29
N ASP A 89 3.42 -13.88 -6.16
CA ASP A 89 3.81 -12.50 -5.87
C ASP A 89 3.13 -11.57 -6.86
N TYR A 90 2.38 -10.61 -6.31
CA TYR A 90 1.63 -9.63 -7.06
C TYR A 90 2.32 -8.28 -6.98
N SER A 91 2.89 -7.84 -8.11
CA SER A 91 3.38 -6.46 -8.27
C SER A 91 2.23 -5.54 -8.63
N PHE A 92 2.10 -4.40 -7.94
CA PHE A 92 1.05 -3.42 -8.19
C PHE A 92 1.53 -1.98 -8.17
N SER A 93 0.89 -1.13 -8.98
CA SER A 93 1.14 0.32 -9.03
C SER A 93 -0.02 1.13 -8.42
N TYR A 94 0.19 2.44 -8.27
CA TYR A 94 -0.76 3.34 -7.63
C TYR A 94 -1.43 4.29 -8.63
N PRO A 95 -2.69 4.70 -8.38
CA PRO A 95 -3.33 5.73 -9.18
C PRO A 95 -2.73 7.09 -8.83
N SER A 96 -2.86 8.07 -9.73
CA SER A 96 -2.59 9.46 -9.37
C SER A 96 -3.80 10.03 -8.62
N GLY A 97 -3.56 10.93 -7.67
CA GLY A 97 -4.61 11.65 -6.96
C GLY A 97 -4.73 13.09 -7.46
N TYR A 98 -5.94 13.64 -7.51
CA TYR A 98 -6.18 15.01 -7.90
C TYR A 98 -7.06 15.70 -6.87
N ALA A 99 -6.54 16.76 -6.25
CA ALA A 99 -7.35 17.69 -5.48
C ALA A 99 -7.83 18.80 -6.42
N ARG A 100 -9.14 18.90 -6.62
CA ARG A 100 -9.78 19.85 -7.52
C ARG A 100 -10.39 21.00 -6.74
N SER A 101 -10.64 22.11 -7.43
CA SER A 101 -11.34 23.28 -6.89
C SER A 101 -10.75 23.80 -5.57
N ILE A 102 -9.41 23.83 -5.45
CA ILE A 102 -8.72 24.14 -4.18
C ILE A 102 -8.97 25.58 -3.65
N PHE A 103 -9.47 26.47 -4.50
CA PHE A 103 -9.86 27.84 -4.14
C PHE A 103 -11.36 28.02 -3.90
N ASN A 104 -12.16 26.97 -4.04
CA ASN A 104 -13.61 26.97 -3.81
C ASN A 104 -13.97 25.79 -2.86
N VAL A 105 -14.86 24.90 -3.29
CA VAL A 105 -15.20 23.67 -2.57
C VAL A 105 -14.29 22.55 -3.07
N PRO A 106 -13.27 22.14 -2.29
CA PRO A 106 -12.33 21.14 -2.74
C PRO A 106 -12.98 19.75 -2.80
N TRP A 107 -12.60 18.96 -3.80
CA TRP A 107 -12.97 17.55 -3.90
C TRP A 107 -11.82 16.73 -4.49
N PHE A 108 -11.85 15.43 -4.26
CA PHE A 108 -10.77 14.52 -4.64
C PHE A 108 -11.23 13.50 -5.67
N GLU A 109 -10.35 13.18 -6.62
CA GLU A 109 -10.51 12.04 -7.53
C GLU A 109 -9.19 11.31 -7.76
N PHE A 110 -9.31 10.04 -8.12
CA PHE A 110 -8.20 9.27 -8.66
C PHE A 110 -8.22 9.34 -10.19
N GLY A 111 -7.03 9.26 -10.79
CA GLY A 111 -6.87 9.22 -12.23
C GLY A 111 -5.71 8.36 -12.71
N GLY A 112 -5.83 7.91 -13.94
CA GLY A 112 -4.82 7.12 -14.66
C GLY A 112 -4.91 5.62 -14.41
N SER A 113 -4.01 4.88 -15.04
CA SER A 113 -3.99 3.42 -14.99
C SER A 113 -3.18 2.88 -13.80
N CYS A 114 -3.70 1.84 -13.16
CA CYS A 114 -2.97 0.98 -12.24
C CYS A 114 -2.85 -0.42 -12.81
N TYR A 115 -1.77 -1.09 -12.45
CA TYR A 115 -1.51 -2.46 -12.87
C TYR A 115 -1.41 -3.36 -11.65
N LEU A 116 -1.87 -4.59 -11.79
CA LEU A 116 -1.65 -5.70 -10.86
C LEU A 116 -1.20 -6.90 -11.69
N THR A 117 -0.02 -7.44 -11.42
CA THR A 117 0.58 -8.51 -12.21
C THR A 117 1.18 -9.59 -11.32
N CYS A 118 0.95 -10.85 -11.66
CA CYS A 118 1.58 -12.01 -11.03
C CYS A 118 2.44 -12.75 -12.06
N ALA A 119 3.74 -12.86 -11.79
CA ALA A 119 4.68 -13.49 -12.72
C ALA A 119 4.50 -15.01 -12.77
N GLN A 120 4.10 -15.62 -11.65
CA GLN A 120 3.96 -17.06 -11.49
C GLN A 120 2.77 -17.61 -12.30
N THR A 121 1.66 -16.88 -12.37
CA THR A 121 0.44 -17.27 -13.10
C THR A 121 0.29 -16.57 -14.45
N CYS A 122 1.13 -15.58 -14.73
CA CYS A 122 0.99 -14.65 -15.86
C CYS A 122 -0.32 -13.85 -15.86
N PHE A 123 -1.07 -13.82 -14.75
CA PHE A 123 -2.27 -13.01 -14.65
C PHE A 123 -1.94 -11.52 -14.53
N ARG A 124 -2.77 -10.71 -15.19
CA ARG A 124 -2.66 -9.27 -15.20
C ARG A 124 -4.04 -8.63 -15.15
N ALA A 125 -4.18 -7.62 -14.31
CA ALA A 125 -5.29 -6.68 -14.33
C ALA A 125 -4.76 -5.27 -14.59
N GLN A 126 -5.52 -4.51 -15.38
CA GLN A 126 -5.36 -3.07 -15.53
C GLN A 126 -6.64 -2.40 -15.06
N ILE A 127 -6.50 -1.40 -14.19
CA ILE A 127 -7.61 -0.64 -13.63
C ILE A 127 -7.43 0.80 -14.09
N GLU A 128 -8.41 1.34 -14.82
CA GLU A 128 -8.39 2.73 -15.27
C GLU A 128 -9.28 3.59 -14.37
N PHE A 129 -8.68 4.59 -13.73
CA PHE A 129 -9.41 5.60 -12.96
C PHE A 129 -9.72 6.78 -13.88
N GLN A 130 -11.01 6.94 -14.18
CA GLN A 130 -11.51 8.01 -15.05
C GLN A 130 -11.69 9.30 -14.25
N CYS A 131 -10.95 10.35 -14.61
CA CYS A 131 -11.21 11.69 -14.10
C CYS A 131 -12.42 12.33 -14.78
N LYS A 132 -13.07 13.27 -14.09
CA LYS A 132 -14.13 14.10 -14.68
C LYS A 132 -13.60 15.30 -15.47
#